data_AF-A0A4W6BML9-F1
#
_entry.id   AF-A0A4W6BML9-F1
#
_cell.length_a   1.000
_cell.length_b   1.000
_cell.length_c   1.000
_cell.angle_alpha   90.00
_cell.angle_beta   90.00
_cell.angle_gamma   90.00
#
_symmetry.space_group_name_H-M   'P 1'
#
loop_
_entity.id
_entity.type
_entity.pdbx_description
1 polymer ?
#
loop_
_entity_poly.entity_id
_entity_poly.type
_entity_poly.pdbx_seq_one_letter_code
_entity_poly.pdbx_strand_id
1 'polypeptide(L)'
;MWTVVVLGITINYINATMVHTFNKHHIFKVNTRYILFIHLVVNDMIQLTISISLFIFTYTFRTIYVSICVLLILPAIITTLNTPLNLAFMAAECYIAVCIPLRYNYICTVKRTYIVIGIIWAMSSLSVLPDIFILLATEPLEFLNSRVYCYRDSVFRSTYSLKKRDASHILFLVVVWLTLFYTYFRIFFAAKAADADAKKARNTILLHGFQVLLCMLIYVQPMLIQVLVYLFPGGDRFIKFAVFTINQILPRFVSPIVYGLRDKTFRKYFKKYLLCTRAINIHPKTTLKIPS
;
A
#
# COMPACT_ATOMS: atom_id res chain seq x y z
N MET A 1 6.68 16.68 14.93
CA MET A 1 5.24 16.35 14.94
C MET A 1 4.53 16.94 13.72
N TRP A 2 4.44 18.27 13.60
CA TRP A 2 3.74 18.96 12.51
C TRP A 2 4.15 18.52 11.11
N THR A 3 5.44 18.29 10.88
CA THR A 3 5.96 17.81 9.58
C THR A 3 5.29 16.50 9.12
N VAL A 4 5.14 15.52 10.02
CA VAL A 4 4.52 14.22 9.70
C VAL A 4 3.04 14.40 9.39
N VAL A 5 2.36 15.24 10.16
CA VAL A 5 0.93 15.52 9.96
C VAL A 5 0.71 16.22 8.62
N VAL A 6 1.50 17.25 8.31
CA VAL A 6 1.41 18.00 7.04
C VAL A 6 1.72 17.10 5.84
N LEU A 7 2.81 16.32 5.90
CA LEU A 7 3.16 15.35 4.85
C LEU A 7 2.02 14.33 4.67
N GLY A 8 1.51 13.81 5.78
CA GLY A 8 0.41 12.86 5.79
C GLY A 8 -0.88 13.36 5.14
N ILE A 9 -1.31 14.56 5.52
CA ILE A 9 -2.48 15.23 4.93
C ILE A 9 -2.25 15.48 3.45
N THR A 10 -1.06 15.96 3.06
CA THR A 10 -0.73 16.23 1.65
C THR A 10 -0.80 14.97 0.80
N ILE A 11 -0.22 13.86 1.28
CA ILE A 11 -0.25 12.56 0.57
C ILE A 11 -1.68 12.04 0.48
N ASN A 12 -2.44 12.07 1.57
CA ASN A 12 -3.84 11.65 1.57
C ASN A 12 -4.70 12.49 0.63
N TYR A 13 -4.46 13.80 0.54
CA TYR A 13 -5.15 14.68 -0.41
C TYR A 13 -4.85 14.30 -1.88
N ILE A 14 -3.58 14.04 -2.19
CA ILE A 14 -3.17 13.56 -3.53
C ILE A 14 -3.85 12.23 -3.84
N ASN A 15 -3.82 11.28 -2.91
CA ASN A 15 -4.43 9.96 -3.05
C ASN A 15 -5.96 10.04 -3.21
N ALA A 16 -6.62 10.88 -2.42
CA ALA A 16 -8.06 11.12 -2.53
C ALA A 16 -8.43 11.68 -3.92
N THR A 17 -7.61 12.57 -4.47
CA THR A 17 -7.79 13.12 -5.82
C THR A 17 -7.64 12.03 -6.90
N MET A 18 -6.72 11.08 -6.73
CA MET A 18 -6.58 9.93 -7.62
C MET A 18 -7.81 9.01 -7.58
N VAL A 19 -8.31 8.71 -6.38
CA VAL A 19 -9.54 7.93 -6.18
C VAL A 19 -10.75 8.65 -6.81
N HIS A 20 -10.85 9.97 -6.62
CA HIS A 20 -11.88 10.79 -7.25
C HIS A 20 -11.82 10.72 -8.78
N THR A 21 -10.63 10.86 -9.35
CA THR A 21 -10.39 10.78 -10.81
C THR A 21 -10.83 9.42 -11.36
N PHE A 22 -10.47 8.33 -10.69
CA PHE A 22 -10.91 6.98 -11.05
C PHE A 22 -12.44 6.85 -11.02
N ASN A 23 -13.08 7.35 -9.97
CA ASN A 23 -14.52 7.24 -9.81
C ASN A 23 -15.32 8.03 -10.86
N LYS A 24 -14.76 9.13 -11.38
CA LYS A 24 -15.40 9.99 -12.39
C LYS A 24 -15.33 9.44 -13.81
N HIS A 25 -14.37 8.58 -14.14
CA HIS A 25 -14.17 8.14 -15.51
C HIS A 25 -14.36 6.63 -15.68
N HIS A 26 -15.38 6.25 -16.46
CA HIS A 26 -15.73 4.85 -16.73
C HIS A 26 -14.57 4.05 -17.35
N ILE A 27 -13.74 4.67 -18.19
CA ILE A 27 -12.59 4.03 -18.84
C ILE A 27 -11.62 3.39 -17.83
N PHE A 28 -11.50 3.95 -16.63
CA PHE A 28 -10.64 3.38 -15.59
C PHE A 28 -11.29 2.22 -14.86
N LYS A 29 -12.62 2.19 -14.73
CA LYS A 29 -13.36 1.12 -14.04
C LYS A 29 -13.43 -0.18 -14.82
N VAL A 30 -13.20 -0.13 -16.14
CA VAL A 30 -13.21 -1.33 -17.00
C VAL A 30 -11.84 -2.01 -17.05
N ASN A 31 -10.77 -1.32 -16.65
CA ASN A 31 -9.41 -1.85 -16.76
C ASN A 31 -8.92 -2.34 -15.38
N THR A 32 -8.57 -3.62 -15.33
CA THR A 32 -8.14 -4.34 -14.12
C THR A 32 -6.92 -3.70 -13.44
N ARG A 33 -5.98 -3.18 -14.23
CA ARG A 33 -4.79 -2.51 -13.72
C ARG A 33 -5.14 -1.29 -12.86
N TYR A 34 -6.10 -0.48 -13.30
CA TYR A 34 -6.53 0.69 -12.54
C TYR A 34 -7.33 0.32 -11.29
N ILE A 35 -8.11 -0.76 -11.34
CA ILE A 35 -8.83 -1.28 -10.17
C ILE A 35 -7.83 -1.68 -9.07
N LEU A 36 -6.78 -2.45 -9.42
CA LEU A 36 -5.74 -2.87 -8.48
C LEU A 36 -4.92 -1.69 -7.94
N PHE A 37 -4.62 -0.73 -8.81
CA PHE A 37 -3.94 0.50 -8.43
C PHE A 37 -4.77 1.29 -7.42
N ILE A 38 -6.05 1.51 -7.66
CA ILE A 38 -6.90 2.25 -6.72
C ILE A 38 -7.12 1.47 -5.43
N HIS A 39 -7.21 0.15 -5.50
CA HIS A 39 -7.22 -0.68 -4.30
C HIS A 39 -5.93 -0.48 -3.46
N LEU A 40 -4.76 -0.36 -4.11
CA LEU A 40 -3.51 -0.04 -3.42
C LEU A 40 -3.56 1.35 -2.79
N VAL A 41 -3.99 2.37 -3.54
CA VAL A 41 -4.09 3.75 -3.04
C VAL A 41 -5.03 3.84 -1.84
N VAL A 42 -6.15 3.13 -1.86
CA VAL A 42 -7.09 3.08 -0.72
C VAL A 42 -6.46 2.41 0.50
N ASN A 43 -5.73 1.30 0.32
CA ASN A 43 -4.99 0.67 1.42
C ASN A 43 -3.92 1.63 1.99
N ASP A 44 -3.18 2.31 1.13
CA ASP A 44 -2.16 3.30 1.53
C ASP A 44 -2.78 4.47 2.31
N MET A 45 -3.96 4.97 1.89
CA MET A 45 -4.69 6.03 2.59
C MET A 45 -5.16 5.61 3.99
N ILE A 46 -5.77 4.42 4.11
CA ILE A 46 -6.23 3.89 5.40
C ILE A 46 -5.02 3.74 6.32
N GLN A 47 -3.97 3.10 5.83
CA GLN A 47 -2.79 2.81 6.62
C GLN A 47 -2.03 4.08 7.04
N LEU A 48 -1.93 5.09 6.16
CA LEU A 48 -1.29 6.37 6.47
C LEU A 48 -2.11 7.16 7.51
N THR A 49 -3.43 7.20 7.35
CA THR A 49 -4.34 7.88 8.29
C THR A 49 -4.21 7.26 9.68
N ILE A 50 -4.26 5.93 9.78
CA ILE A 50 -4.10 5.23 11.06
C ILE A 50 -2.72 5.46 11.66
N SER A 51 -1.65 5.40 10.85
CA SER A 51 -0.28 5.64 11.32
C SER A 51 -0.11 7.04 11.90
N ILE A 52 -0.71 8.06 11.28
CA ILE A 52 -0.68 9.44 11.78
C ILE A 52 -1.51 9.58 13.05
N SER A 53 -2.71 8.99 13.10
CA SER A 53 -3.54 8.99 14.31
C SER A 53 -2.82 8.34 15.48
N LEU A 54 -2.20 7.17 15.28
CA LEU A 54 -1.38 6.50 16.29
C LEU A 54 -0.21 7.38 16.72
N PHE A 55 0.49 8.01 15.79
CA PHE A 55 1.59 8.93 16.10
C PHE A 55 1.13 10.11 16.97
N ILE A 56 -0.01 10.72 16.66
CA ILE A 56 -0.61 11.81 17.46
C ILE A 56 -1.00 11.29 18.84
N PHE A 57 -1.68 10.15 18.94
CA PHE A 57 -2.11 9.59 20.22
C PHE A 57 -0.92 9.24 21.13
N THR A 58 0.13 8.61 20.58
CA THR A 58 1.36 8.30 21.32
C THR A 58 2.08 9.57 21.79
N TYR A 59 2.09 10.63 20.97
CA TYR A 59 2.72 11.89 21.34
C TYR A 59 1.93 12.65 22.43
N THR A 60 0.60 12.72 22.31
CA THR A 60 -0.26 13.51 23.21
C THR A 60 -0.56 12.80 24.52
N PHE A 61 -0.95 11.52 24.47
CA PHE A 61 -1.46 10.79 25.64
C PHE A 61 -0.44 9.82 26.25
N ARG A 62 0.63 9.47 25.51
CA ARG A 62 1.60 8.39 25.80
C ARG A 62 1.00 6.99 25.91
N THR A 63 -0.03 6.81 26.73
CA THR A 63 -0.78 5.57 26.91
C THR A 63 -2.26 5.78 26.59
N ILE A 64 -2.89 4.77 25.97
CA ILE A 64 -4.31 4.78 25.62
C ILE A 64 -4.95 3.45 26.02
N TYR A 65 -6.28 3.41 26.08
CA TYR A 65 -7.01 2.18 26.39
C TYR A 65 -6.73 1.08 25.36
N VAL A 66 -6.54 -0.16 25.84
CA VAL A 66 -6.26 -1.32 24.99
C VAL A 66 -7.34 -1.50 23.92
N SER A 67 -8.62 -1.36 24.26
CA SER A 67 -9.73 -1.42 23.29
C SER A 67 -9.57 -0.44 22.13
N ILE A 68 -9.25 0.82 22.40
CA ILE A 68 -9.04 1.85 21.37
C ILE A 68 -7.79 1.51 20.54
N CYS A 69 -6.74 1.04 21.21
CA CYS A 69 -5.51 0.65 20.53
C CYS A 69 -5.73 -0.54 19.57
N VAL A 70 -6.50 -1.55 19.99
CA VAL A 70 -6.88 -2.69 19.13
C VAL A 70 -7.66 -2.20 17.90
N LEU A 71 -8.64 -1.31 18.09
CA LEU A 71 -9.42 -0.74 16.97
C LEU A 71 -8.55 0.00 15.95
N LEU A 72 -7.46 0.64 16.39
CA LEU A 72 -6.52 1.33 15.50
C LEU A 72 -5.50 0.37 14.87
N ILE A 73 -4.96 -0.58 15.65
CA ILE A 73 -3.91 -1.49 15.17
C ILE A 73 -4.46 -2.54 14.20
N LEU A 74 -5.69 -3.03 14.38
CA LEU A 74 -6.25 -4.09 13.55
C LEU A 74 -6.32 -3.72 12.06
N PRO A 75 -6.95 -2.61 11.65
CA PRO A 75 -6.93 -2.22 10.24
C PRO A 75 -5.51 -1.86 9.77
N ALA A 76 -4.61 -1.44 10.69
CA ALA A 76 -3.24 -1.15 10.34
C ALA A 76 -2.47 -2.41 9.89
N ILE A 77 -2.64 -3.50 10.63
CA ILE A 77 -2.03 -4.80 10.29
C ILE A 77 -2.62 -5.32 8.98
N ILE A 78 -3.95 -5.30 8.84
CA ILE A 78 -4.64 -5.82 7.65
C ILE A 78 -4.16 -5.10 6.38
N THR A 79 -4.14 -3.77 6.39
CA THR A 79 -3.71 -2.98 5.22
C THR A 79 -2.22 -3.14 4.90
N THR A 80 -1.38 -3.34 5.92
CA THR A 80 0.05 -3.68 5.72
C THR A 80 0.20 -5.01 4.99
N LEU A 81 -0.60 -6.02 5.33
CA LEU A 81 -0.57 -7.35 4.69
C LEU A 81 -1.21 -7.34 3.30
N ASN A 82 -2.22 -6.51 3.07
CA ASN A 82 -2.85 -6.33 1.75
C ASN A 82 -1.86 -5.80 0.70
N THR A 83 -0.93 -4.93 1.11
CA THR A 83 0.02 -4.24 0.21
C THR A 83 0.88 -5.21 -0.62
N PRO A 84 1.67 -6.13 -0.03
CA PRO A 84 2.48 -7.08 -0.79
C PRO A 84 1.62 -8.03 -1.66
N LEU A 85 0.47 -8.47 -1.16
CA LEU A 85 -0.46 -9.31 -1.92
C LEU A 85 -0.99 -8.59 -3.17
N ASN A 86 -1.34 -7.32 -3.03
CA ASN A 86 -1.81 -6.50 -4.15
C ASN A 86 -0.69 -6.25 -5.17
N LEU A 87 0.53 -5.97 -4.70
CA LEU A 87 1.70 -5.79 -5.57
C LEU A 87 2.06 -7.07 -6.32
N ALA A 88 1.94 -8.24 -5.68
CA ALA A 88 2.13 -9.54 -6.33
C ALA A 88 1.14 -9.75 -7.48
N PHE A 89 -0.14 -9.43 -7.25
CA PHE A 89 -1.15 -9.56 -8.30
C PHE A 89 -0.99 -8.51 -9.42
N MET A 90 -0.57 -7.28 -9.12
CA MET A 90 -0.21 -6.30 -10.15
C MET A 90 0.98 -6.76 -11.00
N ALA A 91 2.00 -7.37 -10.40
CA ALA A 91 3.13 -7.94 -11.13
C ALA A 91 2.69 -9.10 -12.02
N ALA A 92 1.81 -9.98 -11.52
CA ALA A 92 1.23 -11.07 -12.31
C ALA A 92 0.38 -10.55 -13.49
N GLU A 93 -0.43 -9.52 -13.29
CA GLU A 93 -1.20 -8.85 -14.34
C GLU A 93 -0.28 -8.30 -15.44
N CYS A 94 0.79 -7.60 -15.05
CA CYS A 94 1.79 -7.08 -15.99
C CYS A 94 2.49 -8.20 -16.78
N TYR A 95 2.78 -9.33 -16.13
CA TYR A 95 3.37 -10.50 -16.79
C TYR A 95 2.41 -11.10 -17.83
N ILE A 96 1.14 -11.31 -17.47
CA ILE A 96 0.13 -11.88 -18.38
C ILE A 96 -0.08 -10.95 -19.59
N ALA A 97 -0.12 -9.64 -19.37
CA ALA A 97 -0.29 -8.65 -20.45
C ALA A 97 0.81 -8.72 -21.51
N VAL A 98 2.05 -9.03 -21.10
CA VAL A 98 3.22 -9.04 -21.99
C VAL A 98 3.44 -10.43 -22.60
N CYS A 99 3.39 -11.47 -21.77
CA CYS A 99 3.74 -12.82 -22.18
C CYS A 99 2.58 -13.57 -22.83
N ILE A 100 1.33 -13.19 -22.55
CA ILE A 100 0.13 -13.88 -23.03
C ILE A 100 -0.96 -12.87 -23.44
N PRO A 101 -0.65 -11.91 -24.35
CA PRO A 101 -1.57 -10.83 -24.70
C PRO A 101 -2.91 -11.34 -25.27
N LEU A 102 -2.89 -12.43 -26.06
CA LEU A 102 -4.08 -13.01 -26.68
C LEU A 102 -5.12 -13.51 -25.67
N ARG A 103 -4.68 -13.95 -24.48
CA ARG A 103 -5.58 -14.46 -23.42
C ARG A 103 -5.82 -13.45 -22.29
N TYR A 104 -5.19 -12.28 -22.34
CA TYR A 104 -5.26 -11.28 -21.28
C TYR A 104 -6.71 -10.91 -20.94
N ASN A 105 -7.53 -10.57 -21.95
CA ASN A 105 -8.92 -10.17 -21.75
C ASN A 105 -9.81 -11.29 -21.18
N TYR A 106 -9.43 -12.55 -21.38
CA TYR A 106 -10.15 -13.70 -20.82
C TYR A 106 -9.73 -14.01 -19.37
N ILE A 107 -8.44 -13.83 -19.05
CA ILE A 107 -7.89 -14.15 -17.73
C ILE A 107 -8.11 -12.99 -16.74
N CYS A 108 -7.75 -11.78 -17.14
CA CYS A 108 -7.77 -10.57 -16.33
C CYS A 108 -9.09 -9.80 -16.55
N THR A 109 -10.20 -10.33 -16.01
CA THR A 109 -11.50 -9.66 -16.04
C THR A 109 -11.76 -8.82 -14.79
N VAL A 110 -12.64 -7.82 -14.91
CA VAL A 110 -13.07 -6.96 -13.79
C VAL A 110 -13.66 -7.81 -12.65
N LYS A 111 -14.57 -8.74 -12.97
CA LYS A 111 -15.19 -9.64 -11.98
C LYS A 111 -14.13 -10.45 -11.21
N ARG A 112 -13.17 -11.05 -11.92
CA ARG A 112 -12.08 -11.82 -11.28
C ARG A 112 -11.19 -10.92 -10.42
N THR A 113 -10.93 -9.70 -10.85
CA THR A 113 -10.14 -8.72 -10.09
C THR A 113 -10.80 -8.38 -8.76
N TYR A 114 -12.12 -8.16 -8.74
CA TYR A 114 -12.85 -7.94 -7.49
C TYR A 114 -12.88 -9.17 -6.58
N ILE A 115 -12.99 -10.38 -7.15
CA ILE A 115 -12.85 -11.63 -6.39
C ILE A 115 -11.46 -11.70 -5.74
N VAL A 116 -10.40 -11.40 -6.48
CA VAL A 116 -9.03 -11.36 -5.95
C VAL A 116 -8.89 -10.35 -4.83
N ILE A 117 -9.46 -9.14 -4.98
CA ILE A 117 -9.48 -8.15 -3.90
C ILE A 117 -10.19 -8.72 -2.66
N GLY A 118 -11.34 -9.37 -2.83
CA GLY A 118 -12.04 -10.05 -1.73
C GLY A 118 -11.18 -11.12 -1.05
N ILE A 119 -10.46 -11.93 -1.83
CA ILE A 119 -9.52 -12.94 -1.32
C ILE A 119 -8.38 -12.29 -0.53
N ILE A 120 -7.82 -11.17 -1.02
CA ILE A 120 -6.78 -10.42 -0.32
C ILE A 120 -7.27 -9.98 1.07
N TRP A 121 -8.46 -9.37 1.14
CA TRP A 121 -9.05 -8.96 2.42
C TRP A 121 -9.36 -10.14 3.34
N ALA A 122 -9.86 -11.24 2.79
CA ALA A 122 -10.16 -12.45 3.55
C ALA A 122 -8.88 -13.06 4.15
N MET A 123 -7.82 -13.25 3.35
CA MET A 123 -6.54 -13.79 3.82
C MET A 123 -5.90 -12.89 4.88
N SER A 124 -5.88 -11.58 4.66
CA SER A 124 -5.31 -10.63 5.63
C SER A 124 -6.11 -10.61 6.93
N SER A 125 -7.45 -10.61 6.86
CA SER A 125 -8.29 -10.68 8.07
C SER A 125 -8.08 -11.98 8.83
N LEU A 126 -8.08 -13.12 8.11
CA LEU A 126 -7.89 -14.44 8.69
C LEU A 126 -6.53 -14.57 9.40
N SER A 127 -5.49 -13.89 8.90
CA SER A 127 -4.16 -13.91 9.52
C SER A 127 -4.09 -13.21 10.89
N VAL A 128 -5.01 -12.27 11.14
CA VAL A 128 -5.07 -11.45 12.37
C VAL A 128 -6.04 -12.03 13.39
N LEU A 129 -7.07 -12.77 12.96
CA LEU A 129 -8.05 -13.39 13.85
C LEU A 129 -7.43 -14.22 15.00
N PRO A 130 -6.39 -15.05 14.79
CA PRO A 130 -5.77 -15.79 15.89
C PRO A 130 -5.17 -14.90 16.98
N ASP A 131 -4.60 -13.74 16.61
CA ASP A 131 -4.04 -12.80 17.59
C ASP A 131 -5.14 -12.20 18.48
N ILE A 132 -6.31 -11.91 17.91
CA ILE A 132 -7.48 -11.42 18.65
C ILE A 132 -8.02 -12.51 19.58
N PHE A 133 -8.16 -13.74 19.08
CA PHE A 133 -8.69 -14.85 19.87
C PHE A 133 -7.79 -15.15 21.07
N ILE A 134 -6.46 -15.16 20.86
CA ILE A 134 -5.50 -15.37 21.95
C ILE A 134 -5.56 -14.22 22.96
N LEU A 135 -5.66 -12.97 22.50
CA LEU A 135 -5.81 -11.82 23.39
C LEU A 135 -7.05 -11.99 24.29
N LEU A 136 -8.19 -12.36 23.72
CA LEU A 136 -9.43 -12.55 24.48
C LEU A 136 -9.43 -13.79 25.37
N ALA A 137 -8.69 -14.84 24.99
CA ALA A 137 -8.62 -16.09 25.75
C ALA A 137 -7.62 -16.04 26.90
N THR A 138 -6.57 -15.23 26.80
CA THR A 138 -5.46 -15.20 27.77
C THR A 138 -5.50 -14.01 28.72
N GLU A 139 -6.09 -12.89 28.31
CA GLU A 139 -6.14 -11.67 29.12
C GLU A 139 -7.53 -11.46 29.74
N PRO A 140 -7.61 -10.99 31.00
CA PRO A 140 -8.88 -10.65 31.61
C PRO A 140 -9.55 -9.47 30.89
N LEU A 141 -10.88 -9.40 30.91
CA LEU A 141 -11.63 -8.29 30.31
C LEU A 141 -11.20 -6.91 30.84
N GLU A 142 -10.74 -6.84 32.09
CA GLU A 142 -10.18 -5.64 32.71
C GLU A 142 -8.95 -5.11 31.98
N PHE A 143 -8.16 -5.99 31.35
CA PHE A 143 -7.01 -5.58 30.55
C PHE A 143 -7.43 -4.75 29.34
N LEU A 144 -8.59 -5.03 28.73
CA LEU A 144 -9.11 -4.23 27.61
C LEU A 144 -9.42 -2.77 28.01
N ASN A 145 -9.74 -2.56 29.28
CA ASN A 145 -9.98 -1.24 29.88
C ASN A 145 -8.74 -0.64 30.56
N SER A 146 -7.60 -1.31 30.51
CA SER A 146 -6.33 -0.79 31.01
C SER A 146 -5.67 0.15 29.98
N ARG A 147 -4.74 0.99 30.44
CA ARG A 147 -3.96 1.90 29.58
C ARG A 147 -2.57 1.34 29.32
N VAL A 148 -2.20 1.27 28.04
CA VAL A 148 -0.89 0.78 27.59
C VAL A 148 -0.30 1.69 26.51
N TYR A 149 1.01 1.57 26.28
CA TYR A 149 1.62 2.12 25.07
C TYR A 149 1.04 1.39 23.85
N CYS A 150 0.49 2.14 22.89
CA CYS A 150 -0.17 1.53 21.74
C CYS A 150 0.81 1.03 20.69
N TYR A 151 1.44 -0.10 21.00
CA TYR A 151 2.25 -0.88 20.08
C TYR A 151 1.67 -2.28 19.96
N ARG A 152 1.87 -2.89 18.79
CA ARG A 152 1.39 -4.26 18.53
C ARG A 152 1.87 -5.23 19.61
N ASP A 153 3.13 -5.14 20.00
CA ASP A 153 3.75 -6.06 20.95
C ASP A 153 3.32 -5.81 22.40
N SER A 154 2.86 -4.60 22.70
CA SER A 154 2.29 -4.25 24.01
C SER A 154 0.86 -4.77 24.17
N VAL A 155 0.11 -4.85 23.07
CA VAL A 155 -1.27 -5.37 23.05
C VAL A 155 -1.26 -6.90 22.88
N PHE A 156 -0.60 -7.41 21.86
CA PHE A 156 -0.48 -8.85 21.57
C PHE A 156 0.81 -9.41 22.18
N ARG A 157 0.91 -9.35 23.52
CA ARG A 157 2.11 -9.71 24.28
C ARG A 157 2.36 -11.20 24.47
N SER A 158 1.42 -12.05 24.05
CA SER A 158 1.59 -13.51 24.13
C SER A 158 2.81 -13.96 23.32
N THR A 159 3.63 -14.84 23.90
CA THR A 159 4.79 -15.45 23.25
C THR A 159 4.42 -16.10 21.92
N TYR A 160 3.20 -16.65 21.81
CA TYR A 160 2.70 -17.21 20.55
C TYR A 160 2.52 -16.13 19.48
N SER A 161 1.87 -15.00 19.81
CA SER A 161 1.66 -13.89 18.87
C SER A 161 2.98 -13.27 18.40
N LEU A 162 3.97 -13.16 19.28
CA LEU A 162 5.32 -12.70 18.94
C LEU A 162 6.02 -13.67 17.98
N LYS A 163 6.05 -14.98 18.31
CA LYS A 163 6.67 -16.00 17.45
C LYS A 163 5.96 -16.12 16.10
N LYS A 164 4.62 -16.11 16.08
CA LYS A 164 3.81 -16.12 14.85
C LYS A 164 4.13 -14.92 13.98
N ARG A 165 4.21 -13.73 14.56
CA ARG A 165 4.61 -12.52 13.84
C ARG A 165 5.98 -12.71 13.20
N ASP A 166 6.98 -13.08 13.99
CA ASP A 166 8.36 -13.13 13.51
C ASP A 166 8.51 -14.18 12.41
N ALA A 167 7.91 -15.35 12.58
CA ALA A 167 7.84 -16.38 11.55
C ALA A 167 7.12 -15.89 10.28
N SER A 168 5.99 -15.18 10.43
CA SER A 168 5.24 -14.61 9.31
C SER A 168 6.06 -13.55 8.56
N HIS A 169 6.71 -12.64 9.28
CA HIS A 169 7.58 -11.61 8.70
C HIS A 169 8.74 -12.24 7.93
N ILE A 170 9.41 -13.25 8.50
CA ILE A 170 10.50 -13.97 7.84
C ILE A 170 9.99 -14.70 6.58
N LEU A 171 8.86 -15.40 6.68
CA LEU A 171 8.26 -16.10 5.55
C LEU A 171 7.90 -15.13 4.41
N PHE A 172 7.23 -14.01 4.73
CA PHE A 172 6.88 -12.99 3.76
C PHE A 172 8.13 -12.39 3.11
N LEU A 173 9.17 -12.09 3.89
CA LEU A 173 10.46 -11.61 3.38
C LEU A 173 11.06 -12.60 2.39
N VAL A 174 11.16 -13.89 2.74
CA VAL A 174 11.76 -14.93 1.88
C VAL A 174 10.96 -15.11 0.60
N VAL A 175 9.64 -15.28 0.70
CA VAL A 175 8.75 -15.50 -0.46
C VAL A 175 8.84 -14.32 -1.42
N VAL A 176 8.83 -13.10 -0.90
CA VAL A 176 8.95 -11.90 -1.71
C VAL A 176 10.32 -11.81 -2.37
N TRP A 177 11.42 -12.02 -1.64
CA TRP A 177 12.76 -11.96 -2.21
C TRP A 177 12.94 -12.98 -3.34
N LEU A 178 12.47 -14.22 -3.14
CA LEU A 178 12.47 -15.25 -4.17
C LEU A 178 11.63 -14.84 -5.38
N THR A 179 10.43 -14.29 -5.16
CA THR A 179 9.55 -13.84 -6.24
C THR A 179 10.18 -12.69 -7.03
N LEU A 180 10.79 -11.71 -6.36
CA LEU A 180 11.46 -10.59 -7.02
C LEU A 180 12.68 -11.04 -7.80
N PHE A 181 13.51 -11.89 -7.22
CA PHE A 181 14.66 -12.45 -7.90
C PHE A 181 14.21 -13.23 -9.13
N TYR A 182 13.29 -14.18 -8.98
CA TYR A 182 12.77 -14.99 -10.07
C TYR A 182 12.14 -14.16 -11.20
N THR A 183 11.24 -13.22 -10.86
CA THR A 183 10.60 -12.35 -11.86
C THR A 183 11.61 -11.46 -12.57
N TYR A 184 12.58 -10.88 -11.83
CA TYR A 184 13.65 -10.08 -12.42
C TYR A 184 14.45 -10.86 -13.47
N PHE A 185 14.90 -12.09 -13.15
CA PHE A 185 15.65 -12.91 -14.09
C PHE A 185 14.81 -13.29 -15.31
N ARG A 186 13.57 -13.75 -15.10
CA ARG A 186 12.67 -14.11 -16.21
C ARG A 186 12.44 -12.96 -17.17
N ILE A 187 12.30 -11.74 -16.66
CA ILE A 187 12.11 -10.55 -17.48
C ILE A 187 13.41 -10.08 -18.09
N PHE A 188 14.54 -10.18 -17.40
CA PHE A 188 15.85 -9.87 -17.97
C PHE A 188 16.10 -10.71 -19.23
N PHE A 189 15.77 -12.00 -19.19
CA PHE A 189 15.84 -12.88 -20.36
C PHE A 189 14.77 -12.56 -21.41
N ALA A 190 13.52 -12.30 -21.02
CA ALA A 190 12.45 -11.96 -21.98
C ALA A 190 12.66 -10.60 -22.67
N ALA A 191 13.17 -9.59 -21.97
CA ALA A 191 13.46 -8.26 -22.50
C ALA A 191 14.73 -8.24 -23.37
N LYS A 192 15.61 -9.25 -23.24
CA LYS A 192 16.70 -9.47 -24.19
C LYS A 192 16.19 -9.96 -25.55
N ALA A 193 14.94 -10.44 -25.62
CA ALA A 193 14.32 -11.04 -26.80
C ALA A 193 13.22 -10.18 -27.46
N ALA A 194 12.87 -8.99 -26.93
CA ALA A 194 11.74 -8.19 -27.42
C ALA A 194 11.88 -6.65 -27.25
N ASP A 195 11.05 -5.93 -28.01
CA ASP A 195 10.94 -4.47 -28.26
C ASP A 195 10.51 -3.59 -27.04
N ALA A 196 10.13 -2.33 -27.27
CA ALA A 196 9.80 -1.28 -26.29
C ALA A 196 8.77 -1.66 -25.21
N ASP A 197 7.77 -2.50 -25.51
CA ASP A 197 6.75 -2.93 -24.54
C ASP A 197 7.31 -3.87 -23.46
N ALA A 198 8.28 -4.73 -23.81
CA ALA A 198 8.98 -5.58 -22.86
C ALA A 198 9.86 -4.73 -21.91
N LYS A 199 10.50 -3.67 -22.43
CA LYS A 199 11.26 -2.70 -21.62
C LYS A 199 10.36 -1.92 -20.66
N LYS A 200 9.17 -1.50 -21.10
CA LYS A 200 8.19 -0.82 -20.24
C LYS A 200 7.71 -1.70 -19.09
N ALA A 201 7.41 -2.97 -19.38
CA ALA A 201 7.01 -3.96 -18.39
C ALA A 201 8.11 -4.26 -17.38
N ARG A 202 9.36 -4.43 -17.84
CA ARG A 202 10.53 -4.58 -16.94
C ARG A 202 10.65 -3.43 -15.95
N ASN A 203 10.54 -2.20 -16.42
CA ASN A 203 10.59 -1.03 -15.54
C ASN A 203 9.43 -1.00 -14.55
N THR A 204 8.24 -1.48 -14.92
CA THR A 204 7.10 -1.57 -13.98
C THR A 204 7.32 -2.64 -12.93
N ILE A 205 7.86 -3.80 -13.29
CA ILE A 205 8.10 -4.90 -12.34
C ILE A 205 9.28 -4.59 -11.41
N LEU A 206 10.34 -3.94 -11.90
CA LEU A 206 11.41 -3.41 -11.04
C LEU A 206 10.88 -2.43 -10.01
N LEU A 207 9.91 -1.61 -10.39
CA LEU A 207 9.31 -0.60 -9.54
C LEU A 207 8.36 -1.23 -8.52
N HIS A 208 7.58 -2.25 -8.92
CA HIS A 208 6.85 -3.13 -8.01
C HIS A 208 7.83 -3.76 -7.01
N GLY A 209 8.97 -4.29 -7.48
CA GLY A 209 9.98 -4.90 -6.63
C GLY A 209 10.62 -3.93 -5.64
N PHE A 210 10.98 -2.74 -6.10
CA PHE A 210 11.47 -1.67 -5.24
C PHE A 210 10.45 -1.27 -4.18
N GLN A 211 9.18 -1.16 -4.56
CA GLN A 211 8.13 -0.82 -3.62
C GLN A 211 7.89 -1.93 -2.60
N VAL A 212 7.87 -3.19 -3.04
CA VAL A 212 7.76 -4.33 -2.13
C VAL A 212 8.95 -4.34 -1.17
N LEU A 213 10.18 -4.10 -1.65
CA LEU A 213 11.36 -3.99 -0.79
C LEU A 213 11.19 -2.89 0.27
N LEU A 214 10.72 -1.70 -0.13
CA LEU A 214 10.45 -0.60 0.79
C LEU A 214 9.38 -0.96 1.83
N CYS A 215 8.30 -1.63 1.44
CA CYS A 215 7.28 -2.11 2.38
C CYS A 215 7.84 -3.18 3.33
N MET A 216 8.75 -4.01 2.86
CA MET A 216 9.39 -5.07 3.63
C MET A 216 10.40 -4.53 4.67
N LEU A 217 10.92 -3.32 4.49
CA LEU A 217 11.75 -2.65 5.50
C LEU A 217 11.01 -2.45 6.84
N ILE A 218 9.68 -2.41 6.83
CA ILE A 218 8.84 -2.37 8.05
C ILE A 218 9.08 -3.62 8.91
N TYR A 219 9.34 -4.78 8.31
CA TYR A 219 9.55 -6.02 9.05
C TYR A 219 10.93 -6.09 9.71
N VAL A 220 11.94 -5.45 9.09
CA VAL A 220 13.31 -5.35 9.61
C VAL A 220 13.49 -4.14 10.53
N GLN A 221 12.52 -3.24 10.56
CA GLN A 221 12.51 -2.00 11.36
C GLN A 221 12.98 -2.18 12.82
N PRO A 222 12.48 -3.13 13.63
CA PRO A 222 12.93 -3.26 15.02
C PRO A 222 14.42 -3.56 15.13
N MET A 223 14.95 -4.45 14.28
CA MET A 223 16.38 -4.75 14.22
C MET A 223 17.19 -3.54 13.74
N LEU A 224 16.69 -2.83 12.72
CA LEU A 224 17.34 -1.64 12.18
C LEU A 224 17.44 -0.53 13.23
N ILE A 225 16.38 -0.31 14.01
CA ILE A 225 16.37 0.69 15.09
C ILE A 225 17.37 0.29 16.19
N GLN A 226 17.43 -0.98 16.59
CA GLN A 226 18.39 -1.44 17.59
C GLN A 226 19.84 -1.18 17.15
N VAL A 227 20.18 -1.53 15.91
CA VAL A 227 21.53 -1.30 15.35
C VAL A 227 21.83 0.20 15.27
N LEU A 228 20.89 1.02 14.77
CA LEU A 228 21.10 2.47 14.66
C LEU A 228 21.26 3.15 16.01
N VAL A 229 20.49 2.74 17.02
CA VAL A 229 20.60 3.27 18.40
C VAL A 229 21.92 2.84 19.04
N TYR A 230 22.40 1.62 18.77
CA TYR A 230 23.72 1.18 19.19
C TYR A 230 24.85 2.02 18.57
N LEU A 231 24.75 2.33 17.27
CA LEU A 231 25.73 3.16 16.55
C LEU A 231 25.67 4.64 16.94
N PHE A 232 24.49 5.17 17.28
CA PHE A 232 24.27 6.58 17.63
C PHE A 232 23.48 6.70 18.94
N PRO A 233 24.12 6.48 20.10
CA PRO A 233 23.46 6.37 21.40
C PRO A 233 22.76 7.64 21.91
N GLY A 234 23.01 8.81 21.29
CA GLY A 234 22.31 10.08 21.60
C GLY A 234 21.14 10.43 20.67
N GLY A 235 20.88 9.62 19.63
CA GLY A 235 19.97 9.95 18.53
C GLY A 235 18.64 9.21 18.52
N ASP A 236 18.24 8.55 19.61
CA ASP A 236 17.16 7.55 19.61
C ASP A 236 15.82 8.07 19.04
N ARG A 237 15.40 9.28 19.44
CA ARG A 237 14.15 9.91 18.98
C ARG A 237 14.24 10.25 17.50
N PHE A 238 15.37 10.78 17.05
CA PHE A 238 15.59 11.15 15.66
C PHE A 238 15.63 9.89 14.77
N ILE A 239 16.31 8.84 15.21
CA ILE A 239 16.38 7.55 14.51
C ILE A 239 14.98 6.94 14.37
N LYS A 240 14.23 6.82 15.47
CA LYS A 240 12.86 6.25 15.44
C LYS A 240 11.95 7.06 14.53
N PHE A 241 12.05 8.38 14.56
CA PHE A 241 11.29 9.29 13.71
C PHE A 241 11.66 9.18 12.22
N ALA A 242 12.95 9.13 11.91
CA ALA A 242 13.46 8.99 10.55
C ALA A 242 13.07 7.64 9.96
N VAL A 243 13.27 6.55 10.70
CA VAL A 243 12.90 5.19 10.29
C VAL A 243 11.39 5.07 10.09
N PHE A 244 10.57 5.64 10.99
CA PHE A 244 9.12 5.70 10.79
C PHE A 244 8.75 6.45 9.52
N THR A 245 9.36 7.61 9.28
CA THR A 245 9.08 8.43 8.08
C THR A 245 9.46 7.69 6.80
N ILE A 246 10.65 7.10 6.76
CA ILE A 246 11.16 6.36 5.59
C ILE A 246 10.33 5.10 5.34
N ASN A 247 9.95 4.35 6.37
CA ASN A 247 9.26 3.07 6.18
C ASN A 247 7.73 3.22 6.03
N GLN A 248 7.11 4.23 6.64
CA GLN A 248 5.65 4.40 6.59
C GLN A 248 5.20 5.43 5.55
N ILE A 249 5.95 6.51 5.34
CA ILE A 249 5.50 7.63 4.49
C ILE A 249 6.04 7.48 3.06
N LEU A 250 7.34 7.21 2.92
CA LEU A 250 7.99 7.15 1.62
C LEU A 250 7.36 6.12 0.66
N PRO A 251 7.07 4.86 1.05
CA PRO A 251 6.59 3.86 0.10
C PRO A 251 5.21 4.25 -0.45
N ARG A 252 4.37 4.86 0.40
CA ARG A 252 2.99 5.30 0.10
C ARG A 252 2.93 6.59 -0.68
N PHE A 253 3.97 7.41 -0.60
CA PHE A 253 4.14 8.55 -1.50
C PHE A 253 4.67 8.11 -2.88
N VAL A 254 5.47 7.05 -2.91
CA VAL A 254 6.03 6.51 -4.15
C VAL A 254 4.96 5.76 -4.97
N SER A 255 4.09 4.92 -4.37
CA SER A 255 3.05 4.16 -5.11
C SER A 255 2.23 5.00 -6.11
N PRO A 256 1.66 6.16 -5.71
CA PRO A 256 0.82 7.00 -6.56
C PRO A 256 1.60 7.62 -7.72
N ILE A 257 2.85 8.02 -7.50
CA ILE A 257 3.73 8.61 -8.52
C ILE A 257 4.10 7.54 -9.54
N VAL A 258 4.46 6.37 -9.04
CA VAL A 258 4.94 5.22 -9.80
C VAL A 258 3.88 4.66 -10.74
N TYR A 259 2.63 4.49 -10.28
CA TYR A 259 1.58 3.85 -11.08
C TYR A 259 0.59 4.86 -11.69
N GLY A 260 0.27 5.95 -10.99
CA GLY A 260 -0.68 6.95 -11.47
C GLY A 260 -0.04 7.96 -12.41
N LEU A 261 1.03 8.64 -11.98
CA LEU A 261 1.65 9.71 -12.77
C LEU A 261 2.50 9.23 -13.94
N ARG A 262 2.97 7.97 -13.90
CA ARG A 262 3.70 7.36 -15.02
C ARG A 262 2.80 7.05 -16.20
N ASP A 263 1.53 6.73 -15.97
CA ASP A 263 0.58 6.48 -17.05
C ASP A 263 0.10 7.80 -17.67
N LYS A 264 0.37 7.99 -18.97
CA LYS A 264 0.04 9.25 -19.68
C LYS A 264 -1.46 9.53 -19.66
N THR A 265 -2.30 8.50 -19.76
CA THR A 265 -3.75 8.62 -19.78
C THR A 265 -4.23 9.03 -18.39
N PHE A 266 -3.86 8.28 -17.34
CA PHE A 266 -4.26 8.61 -15.98
C PHE A 266 -3.76 10.00 -15.56
N ARG A 267 -2.50 10.33 -15.85
CA ARG A 267 -1.91 11.65 -15.57
C ARG A 267 -2.69 12.80 -16.21
N LYS A 268 -3.19 12.64 -17.44
CA LYS A 268 -3.96 13.68 -18.15
C LYS A 268 -5.24 14.02 -17.38
N TYR A 269 -6.00 13.00 -16.96
CA TYR A 269 -7.23 13.20 -16.20
C TYR A 269 -6.95 13.67 -14.77
N PHE A 270 -5.95 13.10 -14.11
CA PHE A 270 -5.56 13.46 -12.75
C PHE A 270 -5.17 14.94 -12.63
N LYS A 271 -4.35 15.46 -13.56
CA LYS A 271 -3.95 16.89 -13.57
C LYS A 271 -5.15 17.84 -13.60
N LYS A 272 -6.22 17.46 -14.32
CA LYS A 272 -7.44 18.25 -14.44
C LYS A 272 -8.12 18.46 -13.07
N TYR A 273 -8.12 17.43 -12.24
CA TYR A 273 -8.74 17.47 -10.91
C TYR A 273 -7.81 18.03 -9.84
N LEU A 274 -6.49 17.76 -9.92
CA LEU A 274 -5.51 18.26 -8.95
C LEU A 274 -5.37 19.79 -8.98
N LEU A 275 -5.43 20.40 -10.16
CA LEU A 275 -5.24 21.84 -10.34
C LEU A 275 -6.55 22.65 -10.19
N CYS A 276 -7.64 22.03 -9.73
CA CYS A 276 -8.98 22.65 -9.71
C CYS A 276 -9.30 23.39 -11.03
N THR A 277 -8.82 22.90 -12.18
CA THR A 277 -9.12 23.54 -13.46
C THR A 277 -10.56 23.17 -13.79
N ARG A 278 -11.49 24.02 -13.36
CA ARG A 278 -12.87 24.04 -13.85
C ARG A 278 -12.78 23.97 -15.38
N ALA A 279 -13.08 22.81 -15.94
CA ALA A 279 -13.34 22.74 -17.36
C ALA A 279 -14.62 23.54 -17.57
N ILE A 280 -14.46 24.76 -18.07
CA ILE A 280 -15.52 25.43 -18.80
C ILE A 280 -15.88 24.47 -19.92
N ASN A 281 -17.07 23.87 -19.85
CA ASN A 281 -17.64 23.09 -20.94
C ASN A 281 -17.87 24.06 -22.10
N ILE A 282 -16.92 24.14 -23.02
CA ILE A 282 -17.16 24.76 -24.32
C ILE A 282 -17.98 23.74 -25.11
N HIS A 283 -19.30 23.95 -25.15
CA HIS A 283 -20.17 23.28 -26.10
C HIS A 283 -19.61 23.52 -27.51
N PRO A 284 -19.46 22.48 -28.34
CA PRO A 284 -19.14 22.69 -29.75
C PRO A 284 -20.34 23.40 -30.40
N LYS A 285 -20.12 24.63 -30.88
CA LYS A 285 -21.06 25.30 -31.77
C LYS A 285 -21.15 24.49 -33.06
N THR A 286 -22.29 23.84 -33.27
CA THR A 286 -22.68 23.25 -34.55
C THR A 286 -22.85 24.40 -35.55
N THR A 287 -21.86 24.64 -36.40
CA THR A 287 -22.05 25.49 -37.59
C THR A 287 -22.73 24.66 -38.67
N LEU A 288 -24.04 24.84 -38.81
CA LEU A 288 -24.81 24.48 -39.99
C LEU A 288 -24.21 25.21 -41.20
N LYS A 289 -23.68 24.46 -42.18
CA LYS A 289 -23.44 24.98 -43.53
C LYS A 289 -24.75 24.91 -44.30
N ILE A 290 -25.25 26.07 -44.72
CA ILE A 290 -26.32 26.19 -45.72
C ILE A 290 -25.64 26.15 -47.10
N PRO A 291 -26.05 25.27 -48.03
CA PRO A 291 -25.54 25.30 -49.39
C PRO A 291 -26.23 26.40 -50.19
N SER A 292 -25.42 27.23 -50.87
CA SER A 292 -25.82 28.04 -52.02
C SER A 292 -25.67 27.21 -53.30
#